data_AF-A0A350DLU2-F1
#
_entry.id   AF-A0A350DLU2-F1
#
_cell.length_a   1.000
_cell.length_b   1.000
_cell.length_c   1.000
_cell.angle_alpha   90.00
_cell.angle_beta   90.00
_cell.angle_gamma   90.00
#
_symmetry.space_group_name_H-M   'P 1'
#
loop_
_entity.id
_entity.type
_entity.pdbx_description
1 polymer ?
#
loop_
_entity_poly.entity_id
_entity_poly.type
_entity_poly.pdbx_seq_one_letter_code
_entity_poly.pdbx_strand_id
1 'polypeptide(L)'
;MSIIKRYPLGAVCAAMLLLTACEKTPPDYRDPVTLPLYTEGDADNGALIYQDACGQCHQLNPGLNKKGPQLMNIYGANAAELEDYTYSEGLTTSGWVWDAKTLDTYIADAEKAMPDSKMLSDP
;
A
#
# COMPACT_ATOMS: atom_id res chain seq x y z
N MET A 1 30.82 -25.04 -58.99
CA MET A 1 29.42 -25.04 -58.52
C MET A 1 29.42 -24.76 -57.01
N SER A 2 29.21 -23.51 -56.59
CA SER A 2 28.75 -23.16 -55.24
C SER A 2 28.46 -21.66 -55.20
N ILE A 3 27.17 -21.34 -55.13
CA ILE A 3 26.63 -19.99 -55.12
C ILE A 3 26.28 -19.68 -53.66
N ILE A 4 27.11 -18.89 -52.97
CA ILE A 4 26.81 -18.43 -51.62
C ILE A 4 26.14 -17.05 -51.73
N LYS A 5 24.82 -17.03 -51.52
CA LYS A 5 23.99 -15.83 -51.41
C LYS A 5 24.44 -15.01 -50.19
N ARG A 6 24.90 -13.78 -50.42
CA ARG A 6 25.12 -12.78 -49.36
C ARG A 6 23.79 -12.08 -49.09
N TYR A 7 23.17 -12.35 -47.94
CA TYR A 7 22.06 -11.54 -47.45
C TYR A 7 22.63 -10.33 -46.69
N PRO A 8 22.18 -9.09 -46.99
CA PRO A 8 22.68 -7.90 -46.33
C PRO A 8 22.17 -7.85 -44.87
N LEU A 9 23.13 -7.58 -43.98
CA LEU A 9 23.06 -7.49 -42.52
C LEU A 9 22.29 -6.23 -42.06
N GLY A 10 21.17 -5.90 -42.70
CA GLY A 10 20.53 -4.58 -42.60
C GLY A 10 19.23 -4.50 -41.79
N ALA A 11 18.79 -5.58 -41.13
CA ALA A 11 17.41 -5.67 -40.62
C ALA A 11 17.25 -6.06 -39.15
N VAL A 12 18.22 -5.78 -38.27
CA VAL A 12 18.14 -6.22 -36.85
C VAL A 12 18.09 -5.08 -35.82
N CYS A 13 18.28 -3.81 -36.20
CA CYS A 13 18.36 -2.71 -35.23
C CYS A 13 17.07 -1.93 -34.93
N ALA A 14 15.89 -2.39 -35.36
CA ALA A 14 14.64 -1.62 -35.21
C ALA A 14 13.60 -2.22 -34.21
N ALA A 15 13.97 -3.21 -33.39
CA ALA A 15 13.01 -3.91 -32.52
C ALA A 15 13.27 -3.79 -31.00
N MET A 16 14.20 -2.94 -30.55
CA MET A 16 14.57 -2.83 -29.13
C MET A 16 14.03 -1.56 -28.42
N LEU A 17 12.82 -1.11 -28.75
CA LEU A 17 12.19 0.06 -28.11
C LEU A 17 10.78 -0.19 -27.55
N LEU A 18 10.35 -1.45 -27.38
CA LEU A 18 9.01 -1.80 -26.88
C LEU A 18 9.01 -2.61 -25.56
N LEU A 19 10.06 -2.54 -24.75
CA LEU A 19 10.15 -3.28 -23.47
C LEU A 19 9.98 -2.41 -22.20
N THR A 20 9.46 -1.19 -22.31
CA THR A 20 9.16 -0.37 -21.12
C THR A 20 7.77 -0.60 -20.54
N ALA A 21 7.03 -1.63 -20.96
CA ALA A 21 5.72 -1.99 -20.39
C ALA A 21 5.80 -2.70 -19.01
N CYS A 22 6.73 -2.29 -18.17
CA CYS A 22 6.68 -2.53 -16.72
C CYS A 22 6.31 -1.20 -16.07
N GLU A 23 5.15 -0.66 -16.44
CA GLU A 23 4.58 0.48 -15.72
C GLU A 23 4.15 -0.06 -14.37
N LYS A 24 5.05 0.06 -13.39
CA LYS A 24 4.73 -0.15 -11.98
C LYS A 24 3.64 0.88 -11.67
N THR A 25 2.41 0.40 -11.57
CA THR A 25 1.26 1.15 -11.07
C THR A 25 1.69 1.86 -9.77
N PRO A 26 1.20 3.08 -9.50
CA PRO A 26 1.66 3.90 -8.38
C PRO A 26 1.61 3.16 -7.02
N PRO A 27 2.45 3.57 -6.03
CA PRO A 27 2.95 2.70 -4.97
C PRO A 27 1.85 1.95 -4.24
N ASP A 28 1.86 0.63 -4.47
CA ASP A 28 1.03 -0.39 -3.82
C ASP A 28 1.71 -0.95 -2.55
N TYR A 29 2.90 -0.43 -2.23
CA TYR A 29 3.70 -0.78 -1.06
C TYR A 29 4.12 0.48 -0.29
N ARG A 30 4.29 0.32 1.02
CA ARG A 30 4.98 1.29 1.87
C ARG A 30 6.39 0.80 2.14
N ASP A 31 7.35 1.71 2.13
CA ASP A 31 8.70 1.42 2.57
C ASP A 31 8.69 0.96 4.04
N PRO A 32 9.63 0.10 4.47
CA PRO A 32 9.83 -0.17 5.87
C PRO A 32 10.08 1.14 6.63
N VAL A 33 9.25 1.39 7.62
CA VAL A 33 9.21 2.63 8.39
C VAL A 33 10.21 2.57 9.55
N THR A 34 10.73 3.75 9.92
CA THR A 34 11.91 3.88 10.80
C THR A 34 11.57 4.17 12.26
N LEU A 35 10.29 4.25 12.61
CA LEU A 35 9.88 4.44 14.01
C LEU A 35 10.36 3.25 14.87
N PRO A 36 10.75 3.48 16.14
CA PRO A 36 11.00 2.40 17.07
C PRO A 36 9.78 1.48 17.17
N LEU A 37 10.02 0.18 17.32
CA LEU A 37 8.94 -0.77 17.56
C LEU A 37 8.16 -0.37 18.81
N TYR A 38 6.84 -0.38 18.71
CA TYR A 38 5.95 -0.21 19.85
C TYR A 38 5.92 -1.50 20.67
N THR A 39 6.39 -1.44 21.93
CA THR A 39 6.57 -2.64 22.78
C THR A 39 5.62 -2.70 23.98
N GLU A 40 4.70 -1.73 24.13
CA GLU A 40 3.77 -1.70 25.26
C GLU A 40 2.52 -2.58 25.05
N GLY A 41 2.31 -3.08 23.82
CA GLY A 41 1.18 -3.94 23.47
C GLY A 41 1.44 -5.45 23.60
N ASP A 42 0.34 -6.21 23.68
CA ASP A 42 0.33 -7.67 23.54
C ASP A 42 0.09 -8.03 22.06
N ALA A 43 1.14 -8.46 21.37
CA ALA A 43 1.08 -8.79 19.95
C ALA A 43 0.22 -10.03 19.65
N ASP A 44 0.18 -11.01 20.56
CA ASP A 44 -0.60 -12.23 20.37
C ASP A 44 -2.10 -11.91 20.48
N ASN A 45 -2.48 -11.12 21.48
CA ASN A 45 -3.85 -10.62 21.59
C ASN A 45 -4.21 -9.67 20.43
N GLY A 46 -3.28 -8.81 20.02
CA GLY A 46 -3.46 -7.92 18.87
C GLY A 46 -3.74 -8.68 17.56
N ALA A 47 -3.09 -9.83 17.35
CA ALA A 47 -3.36 -10.69 16.20
C ALA A 47 -4.79 -11.25 16.19
N LEU A 48 -5.33 -11.62 17.36
CA LEU A 48 -6.72 -12.09 17.49
C LEU A 48 -7.71 -10.97 17.18
N ILE A 49 -7.51 -9.78 17.75
CA ILE A 49 -8.37 -8.60 17.50
C ILE A 49 -8.33 -8.20 16.04
N TYR A 50 -7.14 -8.18 15.43
CA TYR A 50 -6.99 -7.89 14.00
C TYR A 50 -7.84 -8.82 13.15
N GLN A 51 -7.82 -10.12 13.45
CA GLN A 51 -8.55 -11.11 12.65
C GLN A 51 -10.07 -10.90 12.72
N ASP A 52 -10.59 -10.57 13.90
CA ASP A 52 -12.03 -10.39 14.14
C ASP A 52 -12.55 -9.04 13.61
N ALA A 53 -11.88 -7.94 13.99
CA ALA A 53 -12.35 -6.58 13.74
C ALA A 53 -11.82 -5.98 12.42
N CYS A 54 -10.62 -6.36 11.96
CA CYS A 54 -9.95 -5.68 10.85
C CYS A 54 -9.83 -6.55 9.58
N GLY A 55 -9.66 -7.87 9.74
CA GLY A 55 -9.28 -8.79 8.67
C GLY A 55 -10.32 -8.96 7.55
N GLN A 56 -11.57 -8.58 7.81
CA GLN A 56 -12.62 -8.53 6.79
C GLN A 56 -12.40 -7.40 5.77
N CYS A 57 -11.82 -6.28 6.22
CA CYS A 57 -11.65 -5.07 5.43
C CYS A 57 -10.21 -4.83 4.99
N HIS A 58 -9.24 -5.27 5.78
CA HIS A 58 -7.81 -4.99 5.59
C HIS A 58 -6.99 -6.28 5.42
N GLN A 59 -5.81 -6.15 4.80
CA GLN A 59 -4.85 -7.24 4.62
C GLN A 59 -3.46 -6.83 5.12
N LEU A 60 -2.68 -7.81 5.53
CA LEU A 60 -1.26 -7.67 5.88
C LEU A 60 -0.38 -8.21 4.74
N ASN A 61 -0.72 -7.83 3.51
CA ASN A 61 -0.01 -8.22 2.30
C ASN A 61 0.17 -6.97 1.43
N PRO A 62 1.41 -6.58 1.10
CA PRO A 62 1.66 -5.49 0.16
C PRO A 62 0.90 -5.68 -1.16
N GLY A 63 0.36 -4.60 -1.69
CA GLY A 63 -0.40 -4.56 -2.95
C GLY A 63 -1.76 -5.26 -2.93
N LEU A 64 -2.27 -5.70 -1.77
CA LEU A 64 -3.58 -6.35 -1.68
C LEU A 64 -4.58 -5.55 -0.85
N ASN A 65 -5.20 -4.56 -1.49
CA ASN A 65 -6.33 -3.84 -0.91
C ASN A 65 -7.61 -4.70 -0.91
N LYS A 66 -8.52 -4.42 0.04
CA LYS A 66 -9.86 -5.02 0.13
C LYS A 66 -10.90 -3.90 0.17
N LYS A 67 -11.84 -3.93 1.12
CA LYS A 67 -12.74 -2.80 1.41
C LYS A 67 -11.92 -1.59 1.91
N GLY A 68 -10.91 -1.85 2.73
CA GLY A 68 -9.89 -0.90 3.18
C GLY A 68 -8.53 -1.12 2.50
N PRO A 69 -7.59 -0.17 2.66
CA PRO A 69 -6.21 -0.30 2.18
C PRO A 69 -5.45 -1.40 2.93
N GLN A 70 -4.40 -1.96 2.34
CA GLN A 70 -3.51 -2.87 3.06
C GLN A 70 -2.74 -2.14 4.19
N LEU A 71 -2.42 -2.87 5.27
CA LEU A 71 -1.83 -2.33 6.51
C LEU A 71 -0.37 -2.80 6.75
N MET A 72 0.25 -3.46 5.78
CA MET A 72 1.67 -3.77 5.85
C MET A 72 2.49 -2.48 5.94
N ASN A 73 3.47 -2.50 6.86
CA ASN A 73 4.35 -1.37 7.17
C ASN A 73 3.59 -0.08 7.55
N ILE A 74 2.40 -0.18 8.17
CA ILE A 74 1.63 1.02 8.52
C ILE A 74 2.23 1.81 9.70
N TYR A 75 2.85 1.15 10.69
CA TYR A 75 3.31 1.83 11.91
C TYR A 75 4.50 2.76 11.65
N GLY A 76 4.24 4.06 11.56
CA GLY A 76 5.20 5.11 11.20
C GLY A 76 5.07 5.60 9.76
N ALA A 77 4.11 5.08 9.00
CA ALA A 77 3.83 5.56 7.65
C ALA A 77 3.00 6.84 7.67
N ASN A 78 3.03 7.60 6.57
CA ASN A 78 2.11 8.71 6.41
C ASN A 78 0.69 8.18 6.17
N ALA A 79 -0.30 8.93 6.64
CA ALA A 79 -1.69 8.67 6.30
C ALA A 79 -1.91 8.84 4.80
N ALA A 80 -2.80 8.02 4.23
CA ALA A 80 -3.17 8.05 2.82
C ALA A 80 -1.99 7.87 1.82
N GLU A 81 -0.93 7.15 2.19
CA GLU A 81 0.29 7.03 1.38
C GLU A 81 0.17 6.12 0.14
N LEU A 82 -0.74 5.13 0.13
CA LEU A 82 -0.85 4.20 -1.00
C LEU A 82 -1.64 4.81 -2.16
N GLU A 83 -1.02 5.00 -3.31
CA GLU A 83 -1.67 5.65 -4.45
C GLU A 83 -2.69 4.73 -5.17
N ASP A 84 -2.68 3.43 -4.86
CA ASP A 84 -3.61 2.43 -5.40
C ASP A 84 -4.93 2.31 -4.60
N TYR A 85 -5.17 3.20 -3.63
CA TYR A 85 -6.39 3.24 -2.83
C TYR A 85 -7.01 4.65 -2.76
N THR A 86 -8.34 4.74 -2.79
CA THR A 86 -9.06 6.03 -2.72
C THR A 86 -9.49 6.38 -1.29
N TYR A 87 -8.70 7.21 -0.62
CA TYR A 87 -8.98 7.69 0.75
C TYR A 87 -10.09 8.75 0.83
N SER A 88 -10.44 9.16 2.05
CA SER A 88 -11.22 10.39 2.27
C SER A 88 -10.34 11.63 2.08
N GLU A 89 -10.95 12.80 1.90
CA GLU A 89 -10.22 14.05 1.72
C GLU A 89 -9.52 14.46 3.02
N GLY A 90 -10.21 14.29 4.16
CA GLY A 90 -9.67 14.56 5.49
C GLY A 90 -8.42 13.73 5.76
N LEU A 91 -8.43 12.43 5.45
CA LEU A 91 -7.26 11.58 5.66
C LEU A 91 -6.11 11.95 4.70
N THR A 92 -6.42 12.24 3.44
CA THR A 92 -5.44 12.65 2.41
C THR A 92 -4.71 13.94 2.78
N THR A 93 -5.43 14.91 3.36
CA THR A 93 -4.89 16.23 3.67
C THR A 93 -4.37 16.36 5.11
N SER A 94 -4.55 15.32 5.93
CA SER A 94 -4.26 15.35 7.37
C SER A 94 -2.79 15.63 7.73
N GLY A 95 -1.85 15.18 6.89
CA GLY A 95 -0.43 15.14 7.24
C GLY A 95 -0.11 14.23 8.43
N TRP A 96 -1.00 13.31 8.81
CA TRP A 96 -0.79 12.40 9.92
C TRP A 96 0.29 11.36 9.60
N VAL A 97 1.02 10.96 10.64
CA VAL A 97 1.89 9.78 10.66
C VAL A 97 1.27 8.77 11.61
N TRP A 98 1.17 7.51 11.20
CA TRP A 98 0.55 6.44 11.99
C TRP A 98 1.45 5.93 13.11
N ASP A 99 1.49 6.67 14.21
CA ASP A 99 2.08 6.25 15.48
C ASP A 99 1.02 5.71 16.46
N ALA A 100 1.43 5.33 17.67
CA ALA A 100 0.51 4.82 18.69
C ALA A 100 -0.63 5.82 18.99
N LYS A 101 -0.32 7.12 19.09
CA LYS A 101 -1.31 8.15 19.43
C LYS A 101 -2.37 8.32 18.35
N THR A 102 -1.95 8.40 17.10
CA THR A 102 -2.85 8.59 15.96
C THR A 102 -3.63 7.33 15.63
N LEU A 103 -3.00 6.15 15.72
CA LEU A 103 -3.68 4.87 15.55
C LEU A 103 -4.74 4.66 16.64
N ASP A 104 -4.40 4.85 17.92
CA ASP A 104 -5.37 4.71 19.02
C ASP A 104 -6.55 5.66 18.84
N THR A 105 -6.28 6.92 18.45
CA THR A 105 -7.34 7.91 18.21
C THR A 105 -8.25 7.51 17.06
N TYR A 106 -7.68 7.04 15.94
CA TYR A 106 -8.44 6.72 14.73
C TYR A 106 -9.19 5.40 14.82
N ILE A 107 -8.60 4.38 15.45
CA ILE A 107 -9.23 3.07 15.65
C ILE A 107 -10.34 3.15 16.70
N ALA A 108 -10.22 4.04 17.70
CA ALA A 108 -11.26 4.23 18.70
C ALA A 108 -12.57 4.79 18.09
N ASP A 109 -12.46 5.72 17.15
CA ASP A 109 -13.60 6.30 16.43
C ASP A 109 -13.10 7.11 15.22
N ALA A 110 -13.12 6.52 14.02
CA ALA A 110 -12.56 7.13 12.82
C ALA A 110 -13.41 8.29 12.31
N GLU A 111 -14.73 8.21 12.45
CA GLU A 111 -15.64 9.29 12.04
C GLU A 111 -15.49 10.50 12.96
N LYS A 112 -15.29 10.28 14.26
CA LYS A 112 -14.97 11.37 15.18
C LYS A 112 -13.59 11.96 14.96
N ALA A 113 -12.60 11.12 14.65
CA ALA A 113 -11.23 11.56 14.37
C ALA A 113 -11.14 12.31 13.03
N MET A 114 -11.87 11.84 12.02
CA MET A 114 -11.94 12.35 10.66
C MET A 114 -13.40 12.25 10.16
N PRO A 115 -14.18 13.35 10.20
CA PRO A 115 -15.62 13.34 9.88
C PRO A 115 -16.02 12.76 8.53
N ASP A 116 -15.12 12.75 7.55
CA ASP A 116 -15.35 12.19 6.22
C ASP A 116 -14.72 10.79 6.04
N SER A 117 -14.26 10.18 7.13
CA SER A 117 -13.66 8.85 7.12
C SER A 117 -14.58 7.85 6.44
N LYS A 118 -13.98 7.00 5.61
CA LYS A 118 -14.65 5.87 4.96
C LYS A 118 -14.55 4.58 5.78
N MET A 119 -13.83 4.62 6.90
CA MET A 119 -13.66 3.47 7.79
C MET A 119 -14.84 3.40 8.76
N LEU A 120 -15.65 2.35 8.64
CA LEU A 120 -16.70 2.06 9.61
C LEU A 120 -16.06 1.75 10.96
N SER A 121 -16.41 2.53 11.98
CA SER A 121 -15.80 2.47 13.32
C SER A 121 -16.67 1.74 14.36
N ASP A 122 -17.78 1.17 13.91
CA ASP A 122 -18.73 0.44 14.74
C ASP A 122 -19.05 -0.89 14.03
N PRO A 123 -18.76 -2.07 14.66
CA PRO A 123 -19.13 -3.37 14.10
C PRO A 123 -20.65 -3.61 14.07
#